data_AF-A0A2M7STP2-F1
#
_entry.id   AF-A0A2M7STP2-F1
#
_cell.length_a   1.000
_cell.length_b   1.000
_cell.length_c   1.000
_cell.angle_alpha   90.00
_cell.angle_beta   90.00
_cell.angle_gamma   90.00
#
_symmetry.space_group_name_H-M   'P 1'
#
loop_
_entity.id
_entity.type
_entity.pdbx_description
1 polymer ?
#
loop_
_entity_poly.entity_id
_entity_poly.type
_entity_poly.pdbx_seq_one_letter_code
_entity_poly.pdbx_strand_id
1 'polypeptide(L)'
;MEYKAPVEAYSGVVREEIIGTGERALKLGGENILPLHFFDEGSLPNAPSFALEILDMEPVDWPEYLLEPFKDVISDPVRWAKRCEEFGADAVSIYLLSTDPAEKDSPADKAAALVKEVAESISIP
;
A
#
# COMPACT_ATOMS: atom_id res chain seq x y z
N MET A 1 -21.32 -26.92 -35.74
CA MET A 1 -20.13 -26.03 -35.71
C MET A 1 -19.42 -26.35 -34.42
N GLU A 2 -18.10 -26.60 -34.47
CA GLU A 2 -17.30 -26.86 -33.27
C GLU A 2 -17.01 -25.53 -32.57
N TYR A 3 -17.11 -25.50 -31.25
CA TYR A 3 -16.81 -24.31 -30.46
C TYR A 3 -15.30 -24.10 -30.37
N LYS A 4 -14.85 -22.87 -30.55
CA LYS A 4 -13.46 -22.44 -30.29
C LYS A 4 -13.50 -21.34 -29.24
N ALA A 5 -12.75 -21.53 -28.14
CA ALA A 5 -12.61 -20.50 -27.12
C ALA A 5 -11.90 -19.26 -27.71
N PRO A 6 -12.39 -18.04 -27.44
CA PRO A 6 -11.73 -16.81 -27.85
C PRO A 6 -10.58 -16.52 -26.88
N VAL A 7 -9.43 -17.13 -27.14
CA VAL A 7 -8.19 -16.94 -26.37
C VAL A 7 -7.36 -15.86 -27.07
N GLU A 8 -6.94 -14.85 -26.31
CA GLU A 8 -6.09 -13.76 -26.79
C GLU A 8 -4.63 -13.95 -26.36
N ALA A 9 -3.70 -13.43 -27.17
CA ALA A 9 -2.26 -13.45 -26.87
C ALA A 9 -1.70 -12.02 -27.01
N TYR A 10 -1.46 -11.36 -25.87
CA TYR A 10 -0.99 -9.98 -25.85
C TYR A 10 0.54 -9.90 -25.93
N SER A 11 1.05 -8.98 -26.75
CA SER A 11 2.50 -8.74 -26.92
C SER A 11 3.09 -7.79 -25.88
N GLY A 12 2.25 -7.01 -25.19
CA GLY A 12 2.65 -6.08 -24.14
C GLY A 12 2.61 -6.75 -22.77
N VAL A 13 3.53 -6.34 -21.90
CA VAL A 13 3.60 -6.76 -20.49
C VAL A 13 3.59 -5.50 -19.62
N VAL A 14 2.75 -5.50 -18.58
CA VAL A 14 2.81 -4.46 -17.54
C VAL A 14 4.13 -4.59 -16.81
N ARG A 15 4.84 -3.47 -16.62
CA ARG A 15 6.14 -3.48 -15.96
C ARG A 15 6.00 -4.03 -14.53
N GLU A 16 6.87 -4.99 -14.18
CA GLU A 16 7.01 -5.42 -12.79
C GLU A 16 7.75 -4.35 -11.99
N GLU A 17 7.18 -3.94 -10.87
CA GLU A 17 7.77 -2.99 -9.93
C GLU A 17 7.97 -3.66 -8.56
N ILE A 18 9.02 -3.24 -7.85
CA ILE A 18 9.36 -3.76 -6.52
C ILE A 18 9.37 -2.60 -5.53
N ILE A 19 8.56 -2.71 -4.49
CA ILE A 19 8.51 -1.76 -3.37
C ILE A 19 9.12 -2.43 -2.14
N GLY A 20 10.02 -1.75 -1.44
CA GLY A 20 10.73 -2.31 -0.28
C GLY A 20 11.99 -3.09 -0.68
N THR A 21 12.58 -3.79 0.30
CA THR A 21 13.83 -4.54 0.12
C THR A 21 13.84 -5.85 0.91
N GLY A 22 14.65 -6.80 0.47
CA GLY A 22 14.83 -8.08 1.15
C GLY A 22 13.53 -8.89 1.24
N GLU A 23 13.31 -9.53 2.38
CA GLU A 23 12.12 -10.35 2.64
C GLU A 23 10.82 -9.53 2.75
N ARG A 24 10.93 -8.20 2.89
CA ARG A 24 9.81 -7.25 2.97
C ARG A 24 9.39 -6.69 1.61
N ALA A 25 9.98 -7.17 0.52
CA ALA A 25 9.74 -6.58 -0.80
C ALA A 25 8.39 -7.04 -1.37
N LEU A 26 7.57 -6.08 -1.80
CA LEU A 26 6.31 -6.30 -2.50
C LEU A 26 6.53 -6.17 -4.02
N LYS A 27 6.03 -7.14 -4.78
CA LYS A 27 6.07 -7.12 -6.25
C LYS A 27 4.70 -6.81 -6.83
N LEU A 28 4.66 -5.93 -7.82
CA LEU A 28 3.45 -5.48 -8.48
C LEU A 28 3.62 -5.58 -9.99
N GLY A 29 2.52 -5.81 -10.71
CA GLY A 29 2.53 -5.83 -12.18
C GLY A 29 3.05 -7.15 -12.76
N GLY A 30 3.65 -7.10 -13.95
CA GLY A 30 4.19 -8.26 -14.65
C GLY A 30 3.15 -9.05 -15.46
N GLU A 31 1.88 -8.66 -15.43
CA GLU A 31 0.82 -9.31 -16.17
C GLU A 31 0.85 -8.97 -17.67
N ASN A 32 0.44 -9.94 -18.48
CA ASN A 32 0.23 -9.78 -19.91
C ASN A 32 -1.11 -10.36 -20.37
N ILE A 33 -2.08 -10.39 -19.45
CA ILE A 33 -3.49 -10.74 -19.69
C ILE A 33 -4.38 -9.61 -19.17
N LEU A 34 -5.63 -9.57 -19.62
CA LEU A 34 -6.62 -8.69 -18.99
C LEU A 34 -6.88 -9.15 -17.54
N PRO A 35 -7.35 -8.25 -16.65
CA PRO A 35 -7.59 -8.57 -15.25
C PRO A 35 -8.45 -9.83 -15.07
N LEU A 36 -7.86 -10.88 -14.45
CA LEU A 36 -8.48 -12.17 -14.17
C LEU A 36 -8.83 -13.04 -15.39
N HIS A 37 -8.34 -12.72 -16.58
CA HIS A 37 -8.51 -13.53 -17.79
C HIS A 37 -7.53 -14.72 -17.85
N PHE A 38 -7.60 -15.62 -16.87
CA PHE A 38 -6.68 -16.76 -16.76
C PHE A 38 -6.81 -17.80 -17.89
N PHE A 39 -7.74 -17.60 -18.83
CA PHE A 39 -7.93 -18.42 -20.02
C PHE A 39 -7.16 -17.89 -21.24
N ASP A 40 -6.64 -16.66 -21.20
CA ASP A 40 -5.82 -16.06 -22.25
C ASP A 40 -4.38 -16.60 -22.23
N GLU A 41 -3.66 -16.49 -23.34
CA GLU A 41 -2.25 -16.85 -23.43
C GLU A 41 -1.38 -15.81 -22.73
N GLY A 42 -1.07 -16.06 -21.46
CA GLY A 42 -0.21 -15.20 -20.65
C GLY A 42 -0.28 -15.55 -19.17
N SER A 43 0.05 -14.59 -18.31
CA SER A 43 0.03 -14.75 -16.86
C SER A 43 -0.28 -13.44 -16.15
N LEU A 44 -0.79 -13.56 -14.92
CA LEU A 44 -0.89 -12.50 -13.92
C LEU A 44 -0.07 -13.00 -12.72
N PRO A 45 1.24 -12.70 -12.67
CA PRO A 45 2.15 -13.32 -11.70
C PRO A 45 2.01 -12.72 -10.30
N ASN A 46 1.63 -11.44 -10.20
CA ASN A 46 1.50 -10.70 -8.94
C ASN A 46 0.03 -10.31 -8.74
N ALA A 47 -0.58 -10.75 -7.64
CA ALA A 47 -1.96 -10.40 -7.30
C ALA A 47 -2.06 -8.90 -6.92
N PRO A 48 -3.25 -8.28 -7.03
CA PRO A 48 -3.47 -6.94 -6.50
C PRO A 48 -3.15 -6.87 -5.01
N SER A 49 -2.51 -5.77 -4.60
CA SER A 49 -2.10 -5.53 -3.22
C SER A 49 -2.78 -4.29 -2.65
N PHE A 50 -2.92 -4.25 -1.33
CA PHE A 50 -3.65 -3.21 -0.61
C PHE A 50 -2.76 -2.55 0.44
N ALA A 51 -2.64 -1.24 0.36
CA ALA A 51 -2.00 -0.44 1.41
C ALA A 51 -3.07 0.23 2.28
N LEU A 52 -2.82 0.29 3.59
CA LEU A 52 -3.61 1.11 4.50
C LEU A 52 -2.88 2.43 4.78
N GLU A 53 -3.66 3.51 4.87
CA GLU A 53 -3.13 4.84 5.13
C GLU A 53 -2.89 5.07 6.62
N ILE A 54 -1.80 5.76 6.93
CA ILE A 54 -1.54 6.39 8.23
C ILE A 54 -1.17 7.86 8.02
N LEU A 55 -1.44 8.68 9.03
CA LEU A 55 -0.98 10.07 9.07
C LEU A 55 0.15 10.23 10.09
N ASP A 56 1.00 11.25 9.89
CA ASP A 56 2.00 11.67 10.88
C ASP A 56 1.44 12.54 12.01
N MET A 57 0.13 12.80 11.99
CA MET A 57 -0.61 13.49 13.02
C MET A 57 -2.05 12.97 13.11
N GLU A 58 -2.68 13.18 14.27
CA GLU A 58 -4.07 12.79 14.47
C GLU A 58 -5.01 13.53 13.50
N PRO A 59 -5.86 12.83 12.73
CA PRO A 59 -6.81 13.43 11.82
C PRO A 59 -7.92 14.17 12.58
N VAL A 60 -8.33 15.34 12.07
CA VAL A 60 -9.35 16.19 12.71
C VAL A 60 -10.73 16.09 12.05
N ASP A 61 -10.79 15.63 10.81
CA ASP A 61 -11.97 15.66 9.94
C ASP A 61 -12.43 14.26 9.50
N TRP A 62 -11.81 13.20 10.04
CA TRP A 62 -12.17 11.83 9.72
C TRP A 62 -13.48 11.41 10.42
N PRO A 63 -14.37 10.69 9.71
CA PRO A 63 -15.60 10.17 10.33
C PRO A 63 -15.32 9.17 11.46
N GLU A 64 -16.18 9.15 12.48
CA GLU A 64 -16.02 8.27 13.66
C GLU A 64 -15.85 6.79 13.30
N TYR A 65 -16.63 6.30 12.32
CA TYR A 65 -16.56 4.91 11.85
C TYR A 65 -15.25 4.56 11.13
N LEU A 66 -14.53 5.56 10.60
CA LEU A 66 -13.20 5.37 10.05
C LEU A 66 -12.14 5.32 11.16
N LEU A 67 -12.36 6.05 12.27
CA LEU A 67 -11.45 6.10 13.41
C LEU A 67 -11.60 4.91 14.35
N GLU A 68 -12.80 4.32 14.42
CA GLU A 68 -13.12 3.23 15.36
C GLU A 68 -12.11 2.06 15.36
N PRO A 69 -11.62 1.56 14.20
CA PRO A 69 -10.62 0.48 14.16
C PRO A 69 -9.23 0.87 14.69
N PHE A 70 -8.95 2.17 14.76
CA PHE A 70 -7.64 2.74 15.10
C PHE A 70 -7.66 3.59 16.38
N LYS A 71 -8.79 3.71 17.07
CA LYS A 71 -9.00 4.64 18.20
C LYS A 71 -7.96 4.57 19.32
N ASP A 72 -7.31 3.42 19.49
CA ASP A 72 -6.28 3.15 20.49
C ASP A 72 -4.85 3.43 20.00
N VAL A 73 -4.67 3.70 18.70
CA VAL A 73 -3.37 3.92 18.05
C VAL A 73 -3.31 5.18 17.17
N ILE A 74 -4.44 5.84 16.88
CA ILE A 74 -4.56 6.93 15.89
C ILE A 74 -3.61 8.12 16.15
N SER A 75 -3.24 8.36 17.40
CA SER A 75 -2.32 9.44 17.80
C SER A 75 -0.84 9.05 17.80
N ASP A 76 -0.51 7.78 17.50
CA ASP A 76 0.84 7.23 17.45
C ASP A 76 1.05 6.53 16.08
N PRO A 77 1.66 7.22 15.10
CA PRO A 77 1.82 6.68 13.74
C PRO A 77 2.59 5.35 13.68
N VAL A 78 3.49 5.10 14.63
CA VAL A 78 4.27 3.85 14.71
C VAL A 78 3.37 2.69 15.15
N ARG A 79 2.53 2.90 16.16
CA ARG A 79 1.53 1.89 16.56
C ARG A 79 0.44 1.74 15.52
N TRP A 80 0.05 2.82 14.85
CA TRP A 80 -0.93 2.79 13.77
C TRP A 80 -0.42 1.95 12.60
N ALA A 81 0.84 2.13 12.17
CA ALA A 81 1.46 1.29 11.14
C ALA A 81 1.43 -0.21 11.48
N LYS A 82 1.72 -0.56 12.75
CA LYS A 82 1.62 -1.94 13.23
C LYS A 82 0.19 -2.47 13.21
N ARG A 83 -0.80 -1.64 13.56
CA ARG A 83 -2.22 -2.01 13.45
C ARG A 83 -2.62 -2.26 11.99
N CYS A 84 -2.10 -1.48 11.05
CA CYS A 84 -2.32 -1.73 9.62
C CYS A 84 -1.76 -3.10 9.19
N GLU A 85 -0.56 -3.45 9.66
CA GLU A 85 0.04 -4.76 9.44
C GLU A 85 -0.78 -5.89 10.09
N GLU A 86 -1.29 -5.71 11.32
CA GLU A 86 -2.20 -6.65 12.00
C GLU A 86 -3.50 -6.89 11.22
N PHE A 87 -3.97 -5.90 10.46
CA PHE A 87 -5.13 -6.03 9.57
C PHE A 87 -4.82 -6.74 8.25
N GLY A 88 -3.57 -7.11 8.00
CA GLY A 88 -3.16 -7.82 6.79
C GLY A 88 -2.96 -6.92 5.59
N ALA A 89 -2.60 -5.65 5.80
CA ALA A 89 -2.16 -4.78 4.72
C ALA A 89 -0.87 -5.32 4.08
N ASP A 90 -0.75 -5.21 2.76
CA ASP A 90 0.45 -5.60 2.02
C ASP A 90 1.54 -4.52 2.08
N ALA A 91 1.16 -3.28 2.40
CA ALA A 91 2.04 -2.12 2.55
C ALA A 91 1.39 -1.06 3.45
N VAL A 92 2.18 -0.08 3.90
CA VAL A 92 1.70 1.11 4.62
C VAL A 92 1.95 2.36 3.80
N SER A 93 0.90 3.15 3.58
CA SER A 93 1.01 4.47 2.95
C SER A 93 1.03 5.54 4.03
N ILE A 94 2.18 6.17 4.27
CA ILE A 94 2.30 7.30 5.21
C ILE A 94 2.05 8.62 4.48
N TYR A 95 1.05 9.38 4.94
CA TYR A 95 0.82 10.75 4.51
C TYR A 95 1.33 11.74 5.56
N LEU A 96 2.34 12.52 5.18
CA LEU A 96 3.02 13.50 6.03
C LEU A 96 2.24 14.83 6.08
N LEU A 97 0.96 14.77 6.48
CA LEU A 97 0.06 15.92 6.53
C LEU A 97 0.62 17.05 7.42
N SER A 98 1.34 16.73 8.49
CA SER A 98 1.91 17.72 9.40
C SER A 98 2.95 18.64 8.76
N THR A 99 3.49 18.28 7.59
CA THR A 99 4.45 19.10 6.84
C THR A 99 3.81 20.20 6.02
N ASP A 100 2.48 20.23 5.91
CA ASP A 100 1.77 21.34 5.29
C ASP A 100 1.96 22.62 6.13
N PRO A 101 2.44 23.74 5.53
CA PRO A 101 2.57 25.03 6.20
C PRO A 101 1.25 25.61 6.76
N ALA A 102 0.11 25.17 6.24
CA ALA A 102 -1.21 25.53 6.74
C ALA A 102 -1.67 24.68 7.93
N GLU A 103 -1.06 23.51 8.14
CA GLU A 103 -1.35 22.60 9.26
C GLU A 103 -0.39 22.84 10.44
N LYS A 104 0.72 22.09 10.48
CA LYS A 104 1.70 22.19 11.57
C LYS A 104 3.06 22.75 11.13
N ASP A 105 3.29 22.90 9.82
CA ASP A 105 4.57 23.34 9.26
C ASP A 105 5.76 22.56 9.86
N SER A 106 5.59 21.24 10.03
CA SER A 106 6.60 20.39 10.66
C SER A 106 7.85 20.31 9.77
N PRO A 107 9.05 20.44 10.35
CA PRO A 107 10.27 20.45 9.56
C PRO A 107 10.59 19.06 8.99
N ALA A 108 11.19 19.04 7.81
CA ALA A 108 11.48 17.82 7.06
C ALA A 108 12.37 16.80 7.80
N ASP A 109 13.24 17.25 8.71
CA ASP A 109 14.08 16.38 9.53
C ASP A 109 13.27 15.53 10.51
N LYS A 110 12.23 16.11 11.13
CA LYS A 110 11.29 15.39 11.99
C LYS A 110 10.44 14.41 11.19
N ALA A 111 9.94 14.82 10.03
CA ALA A 111 9.16 13.94 9.17
C ALA A 111 9.98 12.74 8.70
N ALA A 112 11.23 12.96 8.26
CA ALA A 112 12.14 11.89 7.87
C ALA A 112 12.48 10.94 9.03
N ALA A 113 12.67 11.46 10.25
CA ALA A 113 12.91 10.65 11.43
C ALA A 113 11.72 9.73 11.75
N LEU A 114 10.49 10.26 11.66
CA LEU A 114 9.27 9.47 11.87
C LEU A 114 9.10 8.38 10.80
N VAL A 115 9.27 8.71 9.51
CA VAL A 115 9.17 7.72 8.42
C VAL A 115 10.16 6.58 8.64
N LYS A 116 11.39 6.91 9.05
CA LYS A 116 12.40 5.91 9.37
C LYS A 116 11.95 5.02 10.54
N GLU A 117 11.45 5.60 11.61
CA GLU A 117 10.96 4.85 12.78
C GLU A 117 9.81 3.92 12.40
N VAL A 118 8.84 4.40 11.60
CA VAL A 118 7.74 3.59 11.07
C VAL A 118 8.27 2.41 10.26
N ALA A 119 9.15 2.66 9.28
CA ALA A 119 9.70 1.63 8.40
C ALA A 119 10.54 0.58 9.15
N GLU A 120 11.23 0.97 10.23
CA GLU A 120 11.96 0.03 11.09
C GLU A 120 11.02 -0.81 11.97
N SER A 121 9.80 -0.33 12.23
CA SER A 121 8.85 -0.93 13.17
C SER A 121 7.92 -1.99 12.59
N ILE A 122 7.75 -2.03 11.26
CA ILE A 122 6.88 -2.97 10.52
C ILE A 122 7.70 -3.90 9.64
N SER A 123 7.09 -5.01 9.19
CA SER A 123 7.70 -6.00 8.29
C SER A 123 7.18 -5.97 6.85
N ILE A 124 6.26 -5.05 6.55
CA ILE A 124 5.75 -4.73 5.22
C ILE A 124 6.33 -3.40 4.70
N PRO A 125 6.36 -3.17 3.37
CA PRO A 125 6.90 -1.96 2.77
C PRO A 125 6.04 -0.71 3.00
#